data_AF-A0A5C8M275-F1
#
_entry.id   AF-A0A5C8M275-F1
#
_cell.length_a   1.000
_cell.length_b   1.000
_cell.length_c   1.000
_cell.angle_alpha   90.00
_cell.angle_beta   90.00
_cell.angle_gamma   90.00
#
_symmetry.space_group_name_H-M   'P 1'
#
loop_
_entity.id
_entity.type
_entity.pdbx_description
1 polymer ?
#
loop_
_entity_poly.entity_id
_entity_poly.type
_entity_poly.pdbx_seq_one_letter_code
_entity_poly.pdbx_strand_id
1 'polypeptide(L)' 'MKRDSKVFLALAVILSFINVVNFIFYGQKFGDLALAVGFSCLAVGTYKDNNQASFIGAIIVVCGFISKWFLT' A
#
# COMPACT_ATOMS: atom_id res chain seq x y z
N MET A 1 -1.49 19.76 6.68
CA MET A 1 -2.27 18.55 6.38
C MET A 1 -3.72 18.72 6.78
N LYS A 2 -4.64 18.57 5.82
CA LYS A 2 -6.09 18.49 6.10
C LYS A 2 -6.37 17.24 6.94
N ARG A 3 -7.43 17.27 7.75
CA ARG A 3 -7.81 16.15 8.63
C ARG A 3 -7.99 14.85 7.83
N ASP A 4 -8.50 14.96 6.61
CA ASP A 4 -8.71 13.84 5.67
C ASP A 4 -7.39 13.17 5.25
N SER A 5 -6.33 13.95 5.01
CA SER A 5 -4.99 13.40 4.69
C SER A 5 -4.40 12.59 5.84
N LYS A 6 -4.71 12.94 7.09
CA LYS A 6 -4.24 12.18 8.26
C LYS A 6 -4.95 10.83 8.37
N VAL A 7 -6.25 10.80 8.10
CA VAL A 7 -7.04 9.55 8.08
C VAL A 7 -6.56 8.65 6.96
N PHE A 8 -6.34 9.20 5.77
CA PHE A 8 -5.86 8.44 4.62
C PHE A 8 -4.46 7.85 4.84
N LEU A 9 -3.56 8.64 5.45
CA LEU A 9 -2.23 8.19 5.84
C LEU A 9 -2.30 7.05 6.86
N ALA A 10 -3.11 7.19 7.91
CA ALA A 10 -3.28 6.15 8.92
C ALA A 10 -3.80 4.85 8.32
N LEU A 11 -4.80 4.92 7.45
CA LEU A 11 -5.33 3.77 6.73
C LEU A 11 -4.25 3.10 5.87
N ALA A 12 -3.51 3.88 5.07
CA ALA A 12 -2.44 3.34 4.23
C ALA A 12 -1.36 2.62 5.06
N VAL A 13 -0.97 3.16 6.21
CA VAL A 13 0.00 2.51 7.11
C VAL A 13 -0.55 1.19 7.67
N ILE A 14 -1.81 1.17 8.14
CA ILE A 14 -2.45 -0.04 8.68
C ILE A 14 -2.55 -1.11 7.58
N LEU A 15 -3.00 -0.74 6.39
CA LEU A 15 -3.12 -1.63 5.23
C LEU A 15 -1.76 -2.18 4.79
N SER A 16 -0.71 -1.36 4.82
CA SER A 16 0.65 -1.82 4.59
C SER A 16 1.04 -2.90 5.60
N PHE A 17 0.86 -2.62 6.89
CA PHE A 17 1.24 -3.53 7.98
C PHE A 17 0.52 -4.87 7.89
N ILE A 18 -0.79 -4.87 7.60
CA ILE A 18 -1.58 -6.10 7.41
C ILE A 18 -1.01 -6.94 6.26
N ASN A 19 -0.65 -6.32 5.13
CA ASN A 19 -0.10 -7.05 3.99
C ASN A 19 1.32 -7.56 4.25
N VAL A 20 2.13 -6.85 5.05
CA VAL A 20 3.43 -7.36 5.53
C VAL A 20 3.23 -8.60 6.40
N VAL A 21 2.29 -8.56 7.35
CA VAL A 21 1.97 -9.71 8.20
C VAL A 21 1.47 -10.88 7.36
N ASN A 22 0.57 -10.65 6.40
CA ASN A 22 0.14 -11.69 5.47
C ASN A 22 1.29 -12.28 4.66
N PHE A 23 2.20 -11.45 4.17
CA PHE A 23 3.38 -11.92 3.45
C PHE A 23 4.26 -12.83 4.32
N ILE A 24 4.53 -12.45 5.56
CA ILE A 24 5.40 -13.20 6.47
C ILE A 24 4.75 -14.52 6.92
N PHE A 25 3.46 -14.51 7.26
CA PHE A 25 2.81 -15.65 7.92
C PHE A 25 1.93 -16.51 7.00
N TYR A 26 1.44 -15.99 5.88
CA TYR A 26 0.43 -16.65 5.02
C TYR A 26 0.93 -17.03 3.61
N GLY A 27 2.24 -17.26 3.46
CA GLY A 27 2.80 -17.95 2.29
C GLY A 27 3.52 -17.08 1.27
N GLN A 28 4.08 -15.93 1.68
CA GLN A 28 5.01 -15.12 0.86
C GLN A 28 4.52 -14.83 -0.56
N LYS A 29 3.22 -14.54 -0.73
CA LYS A 29 2.67 -14.23 -2.05
C LYS A 29 3.22 -12.89 -2.53
N PHE A 30 3.73 -12.84 -3.76
CA PHE A 30 4.26 -11.62 -4.37
C PHE A 30 3.24 -10.46 -4.38
N GLY A 31 1.94 -10.77 -4.46
CA GLY A 31 0.86 -9.78 -4.35
C GLY A 31 0.80 -9.07 -2.99
N ASP A 32 1.04 -9.79 -1.88
CA ASP A 32 1.06 -9.20 -0.54
C ASP A 32 2.26 -8.27 -0.34
N LEU A 33 3.42 -8.63 -0.88
CA LEU A 33 4.60 -7.76 -0.86
C LEU A 33 4.37 -6.48 -1.68
N ALA A 34 3.81 -6.61 -2.88
CA ALA A 34 3.48 -5.46 -3.74
C ALA A 34 2.46 -4.53 -3.08
N LEU A 35 1.43 -5.08 -2.41
CA LEU A 35 0.46 -4.30 -1.65
C LEU A 35 1.12 -3.56 -0.49
N ALA A 36 1.97 -4.23 0.29
CA ALA A 36 2.71 -3.60 1.38
C ALA A 36 3.58 -2.42 0.90
N VAL A 37 4.34 -2.63 -0.18
CA VAL A 37 5.19 -1.58 -0.76
C VAL A 37 4.34 -0.43 -1.34
N GLY A 38 3.25 -0.74 -2.04
CA GLY A 38 2.34 0.24 -2.61
C GLY A 38 1.67 1.13 -1.56
N PHE A 39 1.14 0.52 -0.48
CA PHE A 39 0.53 1.26 0.63
C PHE A 39 1.57 2.08 1.41
N SER A 40 2.79 1.57 1.57
CA SER A 40 3.89 2.33 2.17
C SER A 40 4.26 3.56 1.34
N CYS A 41 4.32 3.41 0.01
CA CYS A 41 4.60 4.49 -0.91
C CYS A 41 3.47 5.55 -0.92
N LEU A 42 2.21 5.12 -0.86
CA LEU A 42 1.04 5.98 -0.67
C LEU A 42 1.08 6.77 0.65
N ALA A 43 1.46 6.12 1.75
CA ALA A 43 1.61 6.78 3.03
C ALA A 43 2.72 7.84 2.99
N VAL A 44 3.87 7.54 2.38
CA VAL A 44 4.98 8.50 2.22
C VAL A 44 4.60 9.66 1.29
N GLY A 45 3.89 9.39 0.19
CA GLY A 45 3.38 10.43 -0.72
C GLY A 45 2.39 11.36 -0.04
N THR A 46 1.49 10.80 0.77
CA THR A 46 0.52 11.57 1.57
C THR A 46 1.23 12.37 2.65
N TYR A 47 2.28 11.82 3.28
CA TYR A 47 3.08 12.53 4.29
C TYR A 47 3.84 13.72 3.71
N LYS A 48 4.44 13.55 2.52
CA LYS A 48 5.22 14.60 1.84
C LYS A 48 4.36 15.57 1.02
N ASP A 49 3.04 15.43 1.03
CA ASP A 49 2.09 16.17 0.18
C ASP A 49 2.49 16.14 -1.31
N ASN A 50 3.14 15.03 -1.72
CA ASN A 50 3.66 14.85 -3.07
C ASN A 50 2.74 13.91 -3.85
N ASN A 51 1.98 14.52 -4.77
CA ASN A 51 0.96 13.82 -5.55
C ASN A 51 1.56 12.73 -6.46
N GLN A 52 2.80 12.87 -6.93
CA GLN A 52 3.46 11.86 -7.78
C GLN A 52 3.77 10.58 -6.99
N ALA A 53 4.26 10.70 -5.76
CA ALA A 53 4.57 9.54 -4.92
C ALA A 53 3.30 8.78 -4.51
N SER A 54 2.21 9.50 -4.19
CA SER A 54 0.91 8.87 -3.94
C SER A 54 0.35 8.18 -5.19
N PHE A 55 0.54 8.76 -6.37
CA PHE A 55 0.08 8.17 -7.63
C PHE A 55 0.82 6.88 -7.97
N ILE A 56 2.15 6.88 -7.82
CA ILE A 56 2.98 5.67 -8.01
C ILE A 56 2.57 4.59 -7.00
N GLY A 57 2.38 4.97 -5.72
CA GLY A 57 1.89 4.05 -4.70
C GLY A 57 0.53 3.43 -5.05
N ALA A 58 -0.40 4.23 -5.59
CA ALA A 58 -1.70 3.74 -6.03
C ALA A 58 -1.60 2.74 -7.19
N ILE A 59 -0.73 3.00 -8.19
CA ILE A 59 -0.48 2.06 -9.29
C ILE A 59 0.04 0.73 -8.75
N ILE A 60 1.02 0.78 -7.83
CA ILE A 60 1.61 -0.43 -7.23
C ILE A 60 0.56 -1.20 -6.42
N VAL A 61 -0.33 -0.52 -5.68
CA VAL A 61 -1.43 -1.18 -4.96
C VAL A 61 -2.37 -1.89 -5.94
N VAL A 62 -2.74 -1.26 -7.06
CA VAL A 62 -3.60 -1.87 -8.08
C VAL A 62 -2.92 -3.09 -8.70
N CYS A 63 -1.65 -2.98 -9.08
CA CYS A 63 -0.86 -4.11 -9.59
C CYS A 63 -0.77 -5.24 -8.57
N GLY A 64 -0.46 -4.94 -7.30
CA GLY A 64 -0.38 -5.94 -6.23
C GLY A 64 -1.72 -6.61 -5.95
N PHE A 65 -2.83 -5.88 -6.06
CA PHE A 65 -4.17 -6.44 -5.93
C PHE A 65 -4.49 -7.41 -7.06
N ILE A 66 -4.18 -7.04 -8.31
CA ILE A 66 -4.32 -7.92 -9.47
C ILE A 66 -3.42 -9.15 -9.29
N SER A 67 -2.17 -8.99 -8.86
CA SER A 67 -1.28 -10.13 -8.62
C SER A 67 -1.80 -11.08 -7.55
N LYS A 68 -2.42 -10.56 -6.48
CA LYS A 68 -2.95 -11.36 -5.38
C LYS A 68 -4.22 -12.13 -5.74
N TRP A 69 -5.09 -11.55 -6.57
CA TRP A 69 -6.43 -12.11 -6.85
C TRP A 69 -6.59 -12.72 -8.24
N PHE A 70 -5.77 -12.33 -9.21
CA PHE A 70 -5.89 -12.75 -10.61
C PHE A 70 -4.71 -13.60 -11.11
N LEU A 71 -3.55 -13.54 -10.45
CA LEU A 71 -2.34 -14.30 -10.82
C LEU A 71 -1.94 -15.38 -9.80
N THR A 72 -2.73 -15.57 -8.75
CA THR A 72 -2.56 -16.63 -7.74
C THR A 72 -3.66 -17.66 -7.89
#